data_AF-A0A242MYY2-F1
#
_entry.id   AF-A0A242MYY2-F1
#
_cell.length_a   1.000
_cell.length_b   1.000
_cell.length_c   1.000
_cell.angle_alpha   90.00
_cell.angle_beta   90.00
_cell.angle_gamma   90.00
#
_symmetry.space_group_name_H-M   'P 1'
#
loop_
_entity.id
_entity.type
_entity.pdbx_description
1 polymer ?
#
loop_
_entity_poly.entity_id
_entity_poly.type
_entity_poly.pdbx_seq_one_letter_code
_entity_poly.pdbx_strand_id
1 'polypeptide(L)' 'MIDDMRRRQLSPKKQDTYLRIVREFARFLERSPDTATVEVLRRN' A
#
# COMPACT_ATOMS: atom_id res chain seq x y z
N MET A 1 2.78 -6.10 -6.79
CA MET A 1 3.43 -5.52 -5.58
C MET A 1 4.45 -6.47 -4.95
N ILE A 2 4.09 -7.70 -4.59
CA ILE A 2 5.04 -8.67 -4.01
C ILE A 2 6.28 -8.88 -4.90
N ASP A 3 6.09 -9.01 -6.22
CA ASP A 3 7.22 -9.19 -7.14
C ASP A 3 8.11 -7.96 -7.27
N ASP A 4 7.58 -6.76 -7.06
CA ASP A 4 8.39 -5.54 -6.95
C ASP A 4 9.25 -5.56 -5.68
N MET A 5 8.65 -5.92 -4.55
CA MET A 5 9.37 -6.02 -3.28
C MET A 5 10.49 -7.05 -3.31
N ARG A 6 10.25 -8.19 -3.96
CA ARG A 6 11.27 -9.25 -4.17
C ARG A 6 12.40 -8.74 -5.06
N ARG A 7 12.09 -8.11 -6.20
CA ARG A 7 13.11 -7.52 -7.09
C ARG A 7 13.95 -6.45 -6.39
N ARG A 8 13.33 -5.66 -5.52
CA ARG A 8 13.99 -4.63 -4.71
C ARG A 8 14.69 -5.17 -3.45
N GLN A 9 14.62 -6.49 -3.22
CA GLN A 9 15.24 -7.16 -2.07
C GLN A 9 14.87 -6.52 -0.73
N LEU A 10 13.60 -6.13 -0.56
CA LEU A 10 13.13 -5.61 0.72
C LEU A 10 13.24 -6.71 1.79
N SER A 11 13.76 -6.37 2.96
CA SER A 11 13.79 -7.32 4.08
C SER A 11 12.36 -7.77 4.42
N PRO A 12 12.17 -9.00 4.95
CA PRO A 12 10.84 -9.51 5.31
C PRO A 12 10.04 -8.53 6.18
N LYS A 13 10.68 -7.95 7.20
CA LYS A 13 10.07 -6.92 8.07
C LYS A 13 9.55 -5.69 7.30
N LYS A 14 10.27 -5.26 6.26
CA LYS A 14 9.83 -4.15 5.40
C LYS A 14 8.66 -4.58 4.51
N GLN A 15 8.67 -5.80 3.98
CA GLN A 15 7.56 -6.34 3.20
C GLN A 15 6.28 -6.38 4.06
N ASP A 16 6.35 -6.94 5.27
CA ASP A 16 5.22 -7.04 6.20
C ASP A 16 4.65 -5.67 6.55
N THR A 17 5.54 -4.72 6.87
CA THR A 17 5.14 -3.34 7.21
C THR A 17 4.44 -2.69 6.03
N TYR A 18 4.99 -2.84 4.82
CA TYR A 18 4.42 -2.25 3.62
C TYR A 18 3.06 -2.85 3.27
N LEU A 19 2.92 -4.19 3.35
CA LEU A 19 1.65 -4.87 3.12
C LEU A 19 0.59 -4.47 4.14
N ARG A 20 0.97 -4.34 5.42
CA ARG A 20 0.07 -3.84 6.47
C ARG A 20 -0.44 -2.43 6.15
N ILE A 21 0.47 -1.51 5.78
CA ILE A 21 0.09 -0.14 5.44
C ILE A 21 -0.88 -0.11 4.26
N VAL A 22 -0.58 -0.85 3.18
CA VAL A 22 -1.44 -0.89 1.99
C VAL A 22 -2.80 -1.49 2.30
N ARG A 23 -2.85 -2.51 3.18
CA ARG A 23 -4.12 -3.10 3.64
C ARG A 23 -4.97 -2.09 4.40
N GLU A 24 -4.40 -1.37 5.35
CA GLU A 24 -5.15 -0.35 6.10
C GLU A 24 -5.57 0.81 5.20
N PHE A 25 -4.73 1.19 4.24
CA PHE A 25 -5.08 2.22 3.26
C PHE A 25 -6.23 1.78 2.34
N ALA A 26 -6.24 0.53 1.87
CA ALA A 26 -7.35 -0.03 1.09
C ALA A 26 -8.66 -0.06 1.89
N ARG A 27 -8.59 -0.37 3.20
CA ARG A 27 -9.76 -0.30 4.10
C ARG A 27 -10.28 1.11 4.23
N PHE A 28 -9.39 2.07 4.45
CA PHE A 28 -9.74 3.49 4.53
C PHE A 28 -10.42 3.97 3.24
N LEU A 29 -9.96 3.52 2.07
CA LEU A 29 -10.54 3.91 0.78
C LEU A 29 -11.82 3.15 0.40
N GLU A 30 -12.14 2.05 1.08
CA GLU A 30 -13.20 1.09 0.72
C GLU A 30 -13.10 0.55 -0.72
N ARG A 31 -11.92 0.68 -1.34
CA ARG A 31 -11.64 0.24 -2.71
C ARG A 31 -10.16 -0.06 -2.88
N SER A 32 -9.82 -0.60 -4.04
CA SER A 32 -8.44 -0.93 -4.36
C SER A 32 -7.56 0.35 -4.36
N PRO A 33 -6.38 0.34 -3.69
CA PRO A 33 -5.56 1.53 -3.47
C PRO A 33 -4.88 2.07 -4.73
N ASP A 34 -4.83 1.28 -5.81
CA ASP A 34 -4.40 1.70 -7.15
C ASP A 34 -5.37 2.72 -7.80
N THR A 35 -6.60 2.81 -7.29
CA THR A 35 -7.61 3.80 -7.74
C THR A 35 -7.63 5.08 -6.91
N ALA A 36 -6.68 5.26 -5.98
CA ALA A 36 -6.57 6.47 -5.17
C ALA A 36 -6.27 7.68 -6.06
N THR A 37 -7.02 8.76 -5.87
CA THR A 37 -6.73 10.05 -6.52
C THR A 37 -6.18 11.03 -5.50
N VAL A 38 -5.40 12.03 -5.97
CA VAL A 38 -4.80 13.05 -5.10
C VAL A 38 -5.86 13.79 -4.27
N GLU A 39 -7.04 14.03 -4.84
CA GLU A 39 -8.15 14.69 -4.15
C GLU A 39 -8.71 13.87 -2.98
N VAL A 40 -8.68 12.54 -3.05
CA VAL A 40 -9.07 11.67 -1.93
C VAL A 40 -8.04 11.72 -0.81
N LEU A 41 -6.76 11.84 -1.14
CA LEU A 41 -5.67 11.92 -0.15
C LEU A 41 -5.68 13.23 0.64
N ARG A 42 -6.13 14.33 0.02
CA ARG A 42 -6.15 15.67 0.62
C ARG A 42 -7.32 15.93 1.57
N ARG A 43 -8.36 15.10 1.52
CA ARG A 43 -9.60 15.27 2.32
C ARG A 43 -9.53 14.68 3.73
N ASN A 44 -8.35 14.22 4.16
CA ASN A 44 -8.10 13.66 5.49
C ASN A 44 -7.25 14.59 6.34
#